data_AF-A0A9P0IK21-F1
#
_entry.id   AF-A0A9P0IK21-F1
#
_cell.length_a   1.000
_cell.length_b   1.000
_cell.length_c   1.000
_cell.angle_alpha   90.00
_cell.angle_beta   90.00
_cell.angle_gamma   90.00
#
_symmetry.space_group_name_H-M   'P 1'
#
loop_
_entity.id
_entity.type
_entity.pdbx_description
1 polymer ?
#
loop_
_entity_poly.entity_id
_entity_poly.type
_entity_poly.pdbx_seq_one_letter_code
_entity_poly.pdbx_strand_id
1 'polypeptide(L)'
;MYTSLIPVSFVLGFYVAVVVGRWWNQYLSIPYPDSLALYVSTLIIRQVTTLAVYVYFVASLMGNQYLDPRKGYPTHPIDLVIPIFTFFQFFFYMGWLMVAETLVNPFGDDDDDFDVNWLIDRNLQVSYIIVDEMHQEYPMMIKDQYWNEIFPSKLPYTEETKHLQITPFLGSAQAIEAQTDYNEKKPTVTSCDKKMIPLKKSIGKNM
;
A
#
# COMPACT_ATOMS: atom_id res chain seq x y z
N MET A 1 73.50 3.94 33.51
CA MET A 1 72.92 2.61 33.24
C MET A 1 71.39 2.71 33.29
N TYR A 2 70.74 3.43 32.37
CA TYR A 2 69.27 3.51 32.26
C TYR A 2 68.86 3.95 30.84
N THR A 3 69.42 3.34 29.80
CA THR A 3 69.23 3.79 28.41
C THR A 3 68.84 2.65 27.46
N SER A 4 67.96 1.77 27.91
CA SER A 4 67.44 0.68 27.05
C SER A 4 66.14 0.05 27.56
N LEU A 5 65.34 0.76 28.37
CA LEU A 5 63.99 0.30 28.74
C LEU A 5 62.95 1.13 28.03
N ILE A 6 62.07 0.45 27.29
CA ILE A 6 60.91 1.05 26.64
C ILE A 6 60.04 1.72 27.73
N PRO A 7 59.58 2.98 27.54
CA PRO A 7 58.76 3.67 28.51
C PRO A 7 57.50 2.87 28.85
N VAL A 8 57.24 2.62 30.13
CA VAL A 8 56.09 1.82 30.59
C VAL A 8 54.76 2.46 30.16
N SER A 9 54.71 3.80 30.09
CA SER A 9 53.55 4.54 29.57
C SER A 9 53.24 4.21 28.10
N PHE A 10 54.25 3.93 27.29
CA PHE A 10 54.08 3.55 25.89
C PHE A 10 53.51 2.12 25.78
N VAL A 11 54.04 1.17 26.56
CA VAL A 11 53.53 -0.21 26.60
C VAL A 11 52.09 -0.25 27.13
N LEU A 12 51.80 0.54 28.17
CA LEU A 12 50.46 0.65 28.75
C LEU A 12 49.48 1.26 27.74
N GLY A 13 49.88 2.32 27.03
CA GLY A 13 49.05 2.92 25.99
C GLY A 13 48.74 1.97 24.84
N PHE A 14 49.74 1.21 24.37
CA PHE A 14 49.55 0.17 23.36
C PHE A 14 48.63 -0.96 23.88
N TYR A 15 48.86 -1.43 25.11
CA TYR A 15 48.04 -2.46 25.74
C TYR A 15 46.58 -2.04 25.87
N VAL A 16 46.32 -0.83 26.39
CA VAL A 16 44.95 -0.29 26.50
C VAL A 16 44.31 -0.13 25.13
N ALA A 17 45.03 0.38 24.13
CA ALA A 17 44.51 0.53 22.76
C ALA A 17 44.16 -0.82 22.11
N VAL A 18 44.99 -1.84 22.28
CA VAL A 18 44.70 -3.20 21.78
C VAL A 18 43.50 -3.82 22.51
N VAL A 19 43.44 -3.69 23.84
CA VAL A 19 42.33 -4.25 24.64
C VAL A 19 41.01 -3.54 24.31
N VAL A 20 41.01 -2.20 24.26
CA VAL A 20 39.83 -1.40 23.89
C VAL A 20 39.42 -1.68 22.45
N GLY A 21 40.37 -1.78 21.51
CA GLY A 21 40.08 -2.13 20.13
C GLY A 21 39.46 -3.52 19.97
N ARG A 22 40.00 -4.54 20.68
CA ARG A 22 39.42 -5.89 20.69
C ARG A 22 38.03 -5.91 21.31
N TRP A 23 37.84 -5.20 22.42
CA TRP A 23 36.54 -5.10 23.10
C TRP A 23 35.51 -4.35 22.25
N TRP A 24 35.92 -3.29 21.57
CA TRP A 24 35.07 -2.54 20.65
C TRP A 24 34.68 -3.36 19.42
N ASN A 25 35.63 -4.12 18.85
CA ASN A 25 35.32 -5.07 17.77
C ASN A 25 34.32 -6.14 18.23
N GLN A 26 34.46 -6.64 19.46
CA GLN A 26 33.50 -7.58 20.05
C GLN A 26 32.11 -6.93 20.23
N TYR A 27 32.05 -5.68 20.68
CA TYR A 27 30.81 -4.91 20.85
C TYR A 27 30.09 -4.68 19.52
N LEU A 28 30.82 -4.33 18.46
CA LEU A 28 30.29 -4.20 17.10
C LEU A 28 29.90 -5.54 16.45
N SER A 29 30.43 -6.66 16.96
CA SER A 29 30.07 -8.02 16.48
C SER A 29 28.76 -8.54 17.08
N ILE A 30 28.22 -7.86 18.09
CA ILE A 30 26.92 -8.20 18.65
C ILE A 30 25.87 -7.72 17.64
N PRO A 31 25.08 -8.60 17.01
CA PRO A 31 23.99 -8.17 16.14
C PRO A 31 23.08 -7.23 16.93
N TYR A 32 22.69 -6.10 16.32
CA TYR A 32 21.81 -5.13 16.96
C TYR A 32 20.60 -5.86 17.57
N PRO A 33 20.25 -5.59 18.84
CA PRO A 33 19.16 -6.28 19.52
C PRO A 33 17.85 -6.14 18.76
N ASP A 34 17.71 -5.11 17.93
CA ASP A 34 16.51 -4.81 17.14
C ASP A 34 16.15 -5.92 16.15
N SER A 35 17.11 -6.51 15.45
CA SER A 35 16.82 -7.59 14.48
C SER A 35 16.41 -8.88 15.18
N LEU A 36 17.10 -9.24 16.27
CA LEU A 36 16.74 -10.39 17.09
C LEU A 36 15.39 -10.18 17.80
N ALA A 37 15.14 -8.97 18.30
CA ALA A 37 13.88 -8.62 18.96
C ALA A 37 12.69 -8.65 18.00
N LEU A 38 12.86 -8.17 16.76
CA LEU A 38 11.81 -8.27 15.74
C LEU A 38 11.52 -9.72 15.37
N TYR A 39 12.56 -10.54 15.17
CA TYR A 39 12.37 -11.96 14.88
C TYR A 39 11.66 -12.70 16.02
N VAL A 40 12.14 -12.50 17.26
CA VAL A 40 11.54 -13.10 18.47
C VAL A 40 10.11 -12.61 18.68
N SER A 41 9.83 -11.32 18.47
CA SER A 41 8.49 -10.74 18.58
C SER A 41 7.50 -11.41 17.61
N THR A 42 7.87 -11.49 16.33
CA THR A 42 7.04 -12.14 15.30
C THR A 42 6.81 -13.62 15.61
N LEU A 43 7.85 -14.34 16.06
CA LEU A 43 7.72 -15.73 16.46
C LEU A 43 6.75 -15.90 17.62
N ILE A 44 6.85 -15.10 18.67
CA ILE A 44 5.95 -15.20 19.83
C ILE A 44 4.50 -14.94 19.42
N ILE A 45 4.25 -13.90 18.61
CA ILE A 45 2.89 -13.58 18.14
C ILE A 45 2.30 -14.73 17.30
N ARG A 46 3.10 -15.35 16.43
CA ARG A 46 2.67 -16.51 15.63
C ARG A 46 2.35 -17.71 16.52
N GLN A 47 3.22 -18.02 17.48
CA GLN A 47 3.03 -19.18 18.38
C GLN A 47 1.81 -19.00 19.29
N VAL A 48 1.59 -17.80 19.85
CA VAL A 48 0.44 -17.53 20.72
C VAL A 48 -0.87 -17.63 19.93
N THR A 49 -0.92 -17.07 18.72
CA THR A 49 -2.12 -17.10 17.88
C THR A 49 -2.47 -18.52 17.43
N THR A 50 -1.49 -19.29 16.96
CA THR A 50 -1.71 -20.70 16.54
C THR A 50 -2.17 -21.57 17.71
N LEU A 51 -1.52 -21.43 18.87
CA LEU A 51 -1.91 -22.16 20.08
C LEU A 51 -3.33 -21.82 20.52
N ALA A 52 -3.72 -20.54 20.48
CA ALA A 52 -5.08 -20.13 20.86
C ALA A 52 -6.16 -20.76 19.97
N VAL A 53 -5.95 -20.75 18.65
CA VAL A 53 -6.88 -21.38 17.69
C VAL A 53 -6.94 -22.89 17.89
N TYR A 54 -5.79 -23.54 18.13
CA TYR A 54 -5.73 -24.99 18.30
C TYR A 54 -6.40 -25.45 19.60
N VAL A 55 -6.16 -24.75 20.71
CA VAL A 55 -6.81 -25.05 21.99
C VAL A 55 -8.32 -24.87 21.89
N TYR A 56 -8.79 -23.81 21.20
CA TYR A 56 -10.22 -23.62 20.92
C TYR A 56 -10.82 -24.82 20.16
N PHE A 57 -10.11 -25.35 19.16
CA PHE A 57 -10.59 -26.51 18.40
C PHE A 57 -10.52 -27.82 19.17
N VAL A 58 -9.50 -28.04 20.01
CA VAL A 58 -9.45 -29.21 20.90
C VAL A 58 -10.64 -29.19 21.87
N ALA A 59 -10.92 -28.05 22.48
CA ALA A 59 -12.08 -27.88 23.34
C ALA A 59 -13.40 -28.07 22.56
N SER A 60 -13.50 -27.52 21.35
CA SER A 60 -14.69 -27.65 20.50
C SER A 60 -14.91 -29.07 19.99
N LEU A 61 -13.85 -29.83 19.73
CA LEU A 61 -13.93 -31.23 19.30
C LEU A 61 -14.51 -32.14 20.38
N MET A 62 -14.22 -31.83 21.65
CA MET A 62 -14.79 -32.54 22.81
C MET A 62 -16.18 -32.00 23.18
N GLY A 63 -16.36 -30.67 23.16
CA GLY A 63 -17.56 -29.99 23.65
C GLY A 63 -18.73 -29.98 22.67
N ASN A 64 -18.48 -30.02 21.36
CA ASN A 64 -19.53 -30.00 20.34
C ASN A 64 -19.88 -31.41 19.80
N GLN A 65 -19.57 -32.46 20.55
CA GLN A 65 -20.05 -33.80 20.23
C GLN A 65 -21.56 -33.88 20.51
N TYR A 66 -22.32 -34.42 19.57
CA TYR A 66 -23.73 -34.71 19.81
C TYR A 66 -23.85 -35.89 20.78
N LEU A 67 -24.51 -35.64 21.91
CA LEU A 67 -24.75 -36.64 22.94
C LEU A 67 -26.07 -37.36 22.68
N ASP A 68 -26.19 -38.59 23.20
CA ASP A 68 -27.42 -39.39 23.11
C ASP A 68 -28.63 -38.60 23.65
N PRO A 69 -29.63 -38.27 22.80
CA PRO A 69 -30.80 -37.50 23.21
C PRO A 69 -31.62 -38.21 24.30
N ARG A 70 -31.50 -39.54 24.42
CA ARG A 70 -32.24 -40.33 25.42
C ARG A 70 -31.82 -40.04 26.85
N LYS A 71 -30.61 -39.51 27.06
CA LYS A 71 -30.11 -39.13 28.39
C LYS A 71 -30.66 -37.79 28.88
N GLY A 72 -31.37 -37.03 28.03
CA GLY A 72 -32.08 -35.83 28.44
C GLY A 72 -31.19 -34.65 28.87
N TYR A 73 -30.00 -34.51 28.28
CA TYR A 73 -29.15 -33.35 28.55
C TYR A 73 -29.82 -32.06 28.05
N PRO A 74 -29.92 -30.99 28.88
CA PRO A 74 -30.70 -29.80 28.54
C PRO A 74 -30.20 -29.03 27.32
N THR A 75 -28.92 -29.15 26.96
CA THR A 75 -28.28 -28.47 25.83
C THR A 75 -28.20 -29.31 24.55
N HIS A 76 -28.51 -30.61 24.59
CA HIS A 76 -28.37 -31.52 23.44
C HIS A 76 -29.67 -32.28 23.12
N PRO A 77 -30.71 -31.57 22.63
CA PRO A 77 -31.98 -32.20 22.26
C PRO A 77 -31.95 -32.91 20.89
N ILE A 78 -30.97 -32.60 20.04
CA ILE A 78 -30.88 -33.07 18.66
C ILE A 78 -29.52 -33.75 18.45
N ASP A 79 -29.51 -34.88 17.76
CA ASP A 79 -28.31 -35.60 17.35
C ASP A 79 -28.15 -35.52 15.82
N LEU A 80 -27.19 -34.74 15.35
CA LEU A 80 -26.80 -34.69 13.94
C LEU A 80 -25.52 -35.50 13.78
N VAL A 81 -25.51 -36.50 12.91
CA VAL A 81 -24.32 -37.34 12.64
C VAL A 81 -23.11 -36.49 12.20
N ILE A 82 -23.35 -35.35 11.55
CA ILE A 82 -22.31 -34.43 11.07
C ILE A 82 -22.52 -33.03 11.70
N PRO A 83 -21.53 -32.49 12.44
CA PRO A 83 -21.61 -31.15 13.04
C PRO A 83 -21.31 -30.04 12.01
N ILE A 84 -22.27 -29.77 11.13
CA ILE A 84 -22.12 -28.81 10.01
C ILE A 84 -21.68 -27.42 10.47
N PHE A 85 -22.23 -26.91 11.58
CA PHE A 85 -21.87 -25.59 12.11
C PHE A 85 -20.45 -25.54 12.68
N THR A 86 -19.96 -26.63 13.27
CA THR A 86 -18.57 -26.74 13.73
C THR A 86 -17.60 -26.78 12.55
N PHE A 87 -17.99 -27.39 11.42
CA PHE A 87 -17.20 -27.30 10.18
C PHE A 87 -17.14 -25.87 9.62
N PHE A 88 -18.24 -25.13 9.61
CA PHE A 88 -18.20 -23.73 9.19
C PHE A 88 -17.31 -22.89 10.12
N GLN A 89 -17.44 -23.06 11.44
CA GLN A 89 -16.55 -22.41 12.40
C GLN A 89 -15.08 -22.79 12.15
N PHE A 90 -14.81 -24.06 11.82
CA PHE A 90 -13.49 -24.52 11.44
C PHE A 90 -12.94 -23.76 10.23
N PHE A 91 -13.69 -23.70 9.12
CA PHE A 91 -13.25 -22.98 7.92
C PHE A 91 -13.05 -21.49 8.16
N PHE A 92 -13.87 -20.84 8.99
CA PHE A 92 -13.68 -19.41 9.29
C PHE A 92 -12.42 -19.16 10.13
N TYR A 93 -12.26 -19.83 11.27
CA TYR A 93 -11.10 -19.55 12.14
C TYR A 93 -9.80 -20.11 11.58
N MET A 94 -9.80 -21.30 10.99
CA MET A 94 -8.61 -21.81 10.29
C MET A 94 -8.33 -21.01 9.03
N GLY A 95 -9.34 -20.62 8.27
CA GLY A 95 -9.17 -19.78 7.08
C GLY A 95 -8.52 -18.45 7.44
N TRP A 96 -8.98 -17.77 8.48
CA TRP A 96 -8.35 -16.53 8.96
C TRP A 96 -6.91 -16.75 9.46
N LEU A 97 -6.63 -17.88 10.13
CA LEU A 97 -5.27 -18.22 10.54
C LEU A 97 -4.36 -18.46 9.32
N MET A 98 -4.84 -19.18 8.30
CA MET A 98 -4.07 -19.48 7.08
C MET A 98 -3.79 -18.21 6.27
N VAL A 99 -4.75 -17.29 6.13
CA VAL A 99 -4.53 -15.99 5.47
C VAL A 99 -3.43 -15.20 6.19
N ALA A 100 -3.43 -15.20 7.52
CA ALA A 100 -2.36 -14.56 8.26
C ALA A 100 -1.01 -15.27 8.06
N GLU A 101 -1.00 -16.59 7.96
CA GLU A 101 0.21 -17.39 7.77
C GLU A 101 0.87 -17.16 6.41
N THR A 102 0.10 -17.12 5.32
CA THR A 102 0.65 -16.85 3.98
C THR A 102 1.21 -15.43 3.88
N LEU A 103 0.55 -14.45 4.51
CA LEU A 103 0.99 -13.06 4.47
C LEU A 103 2.19 -12.74 5.38
N VAL A 104 2.64 -13.66 6.25
CA VAL A 104 3.81 -13.44 7.12
C VAL A 104 5.09 -13.29 6.30
N ASN A 105 5.21 -13.99 5.16
CA ASN A 105 6.37 -13.90 4.29
C ASN A 105 5.93 -13.82 2.81
N PRO A 106 5.59 -12.63 2.29
CA PRO A 106 5.09 -12.44 0.92
C PRO A 106 6.18 -12.53 -0.16
N PHE A 107 7.40 -12.91 0.22
CA PHE A 107 8.57 -13.04 -0.66
C PHE A 107 9.09 -14.48 -0.71
N GLY A 108 8.22 -15.45 -0.42
CA GLY A 108 8.51 -16.86 -0.62
C GLY A 108 8.32 -17.30 -2.07
N ASP A 109 8.00 -18.59 -2.22
CA ASP A 109 7.67 -19.23 -3.49
C ASP A 109 6.20 -19.73 -3.49
N ASP A 110 5.35 -19.22 -2.60
CA ASP A 110 3.93 -19.57 -2.59
C ASP A 110 3.19 -18.90 -3.77
N ASP A 111 2.08 -19.48 -4.23
CA ASP A 111 1.36 -19.02 -5.43
C ASP A 111 0.86 -17.56 -5.34
N ASP A 112 0.65 -17.03 -4.13
CA ASP A 112 0.18 -15.67 -3.86
C ASP A 112 1.33 -14.69 -3.49
N ASP A 113 2.59 -15.14 -3.52
CA ASP A 113 3.76 -14.32 -3.21
C ASP A 113 4.11 -13.34 -4.34
N PHE A 114 4.93 -12.33 -4.01
CA PHE A 114 5.42 -11.41 -5.02
C PHE A 114 6.42 -12.11 -5.96
N ASP A 115 6.17 -12.01 -7.27
CA ASP A 115 7.11 -12.43 -8.32
C ASP A 115 8.35 -11.49 -8.40
N VAL A 116 9.24 -11.58 -7.41
CA VAL A 116 10.43 -10.72 -7.32
C VAL A 116 11.38 -10.97 -8.49
N ASN A 117 11.51 -12.21 -8.95
CA ASN A 117 12.36 -12.56 -10.09
C ASN A 117 11.90 -11.82 -11.36
N TRP A 118 10.59 -11.84 -11.64
CA TRP A 118 10.03 -11.11 -12.76
C TRP A 118 10.25 -9.60 -12.63
N LEU A 119 10.07 -9.06 -11.43
CA LEU A 119 10.25 -7.63 -11.19
C LEU A 119 11.70 -7.19 -11.44
N ILE A 120 12.68 -8.01 -11.04
CA ILE A 120 14.10 -7.74 -11.26
C ILE A 120 14.39 -7.75 -12.77
N ASP A 121 13.97 -8.80 -13.49
CA ASP A 121 14.22 -8.93 -14.92
C ASP A 121 13.59 -7.77 -15.70
N ARG A 122 12.33 -7.44 -15.39
CA ARG A 122 11.61 -6.32 -16.00
C ARG A 122 12.30 -4.99 -15.73
N ASN A 123 12.69 -4.72 -14.49
CA ASN A 123 13.31 -3.44 -14.14
C ASN A 123 14.70 -3.30 -14.75
N LEU A 124 15.49 -4.38 -14.78
CA LEU A 124 16.80 -4.38 -15.41
C LEU A 124 16.66 -4.10 -16.91
N GLN A 125 15.77 -4.82 -17.60
CA GLN A 125 15.53 -4.65 -19.02
C GLN A 125 15.07 -3.22 -19.37
N VAL A 126 14.05 -2.72 -18.68
CA VAL A 126 13.51 -1.37 -18.93
C VAL A 126 14.56 -0.29 -18.64
N SER A 127 15.37 -0.46 -17.59
CA SER A 127 16.44 0.49 -17.28
C SER A 127 17.49 0.56 -18.38
N TYR A 128 17.88 -0.58 -18.95
CA TYR A 128 18.81 -0.62 -20.08
C TYR A 128 18.22 0.05 -21.32
N ILE A 129 16.96 -0.21 -21.67
CA ILE A 129 16.30 0.43 -22.82
C ILE A 129 16.24 1.95 -22.66
N ILE A 130 15.91 2.44 -21.45
CA ILE A 130 15.81 3.89 -21.18
C ILE A 130 17.16 4.59 -21.36
N VAL A 131 18.25 3.98 -20.89
CA VAL A 131 19.58 4.59 -20.88
C VAL A 131 20.33 4.40 -22.19
N ASP A 132 20.03 3.35 -22.95
CA ASP A 132 20.74 3.03 -24.20
C ASP A 132 19.91 3.46 -25.42
N GLU A 133 18.81 2.74 -25.70
CA GLU A 133 18.01 2.96 -26.91
C GLU A 133 17.22 4.28 -26.89
N MET A 134 16.71 4.70 -25.73
CA MET A 134 15.89 5.91 -25.62
C MET A 134 16.69 7.16 -25.24
N HIS A 135 18.01 7.09 -25.11
CA HIS A 135 18.80 8.23 -24.70
C HIS A 135 18.85 9.31 -25.79
N GLN A 136 18.29 10.48 -25.50
CA GLN A 136 18.17 11.61 -26.45
C GLN A 136 17.37 11.30 -27.72
N GLU A 137 16.73 10.14 -27.79
CA GLU A 137 15.77 9.80 -28.82
C GLU A 137 14.41 10.35 -28.43
N TYR A 138 13.83 11.16 -29.31
CA TYR A 138 12.50 11.72 -29.13
C TYR A 138 11.71 11.63 -30.43
N PRO A 139 10.39 11.42 -30.35
CA PRO A 139 9.55 11.43 -31.54
C PRO A 139 9.57 12.83 -32.18
N MET A 140 9.33 12.88 -33.49
CA MET A 140 9.25 14.16 -34.20
C MET A 140 8.17 15.05 -33.59
N MET A 141 8.48 16.33 -33.40
CA MET A 141 7.51 17.30 -32.91
C MET A 141 6.47 17.58 -34.01
N ILE A 142 5.24 17.17 -33.76
CA ILE A 142 4.08 17.37 -34.63
C ILE A 142 3.01 18.08 -33.82
N LYS A 143 2.24 18.96 -34.47
CA LYS A 143 1.08 19.60 -33.86
C LYS A 143 0.05 18.54 -33.52
N ASP A 144 -0.42 18.51 -32.28
CA ASP A 144 -1.46 17.58 -31.84
C ASP A 144 -2.83 17.92 -32.46
N GLN A 145 -3.81 17.02 -32.34
CA GLN A 145 -5.12 17.19 -32.98
C GLN A 145 -5.88 18.44 -32.50
N TYR A 146 -5.56 18.95 -31.31
CA TYR A 146 -6.23 20.09 -30.69
C TYR A 146 -5.38 21.37 -30.73
N TRP A 147 -4.30 21.41 -31.54
CA TRP A 147 -3.33 22.51 -31.56
C TRP A 147 -3.91 23.93 -31.75
N ASN A 148 -5.03 24.06 -32.48
CA ASN A 148 -5.68 25.36 -32.74
C ASN A 148 -6.89 25.61 -31.81
N GLU A 149 -7.23 24.67 -30.92
CA GLU A 149 -8.35 24.76 -30.00
C GLU A 149 -7.87 25.12 -28.60
N ILE A 150 -8.47 26.16 -27.98
CA ILE A 150 -8.11 26.57 -26.60
C ILE A 150 -8.64 25.56 -25.59
N PHE A 151 -9.84 25.02 -25.85
CA PHE A 151 -10.45 23.94 -25.09
C PHE A 151 -11.24 23.04 -26.05
N PRO A 152 -10.95 21.73 -26.11
CA PRO A 152 -11.73 20.81 -26.93
C PRO A 152 -13.17 20.74 -26.41
N SER A 153 -14.13 20.98 -27.30
CA SER A 153 -15.55 21.06 -26.92
C SER A 153 -16.13 19.74 -26.39
N LYS A 154 -15.59 18.59 -26.86
CA LYS A 154 -15.91 17.26 -26.33
C LYS A 154 -14.79 16.26 -26.68
N LEU A 155 -14.20 15.62 -25.68
CA LEU A 155 -13.32 14.47 -25.91
C LEU A 155 -14.17 13.27 -26.40
N PRO A 156 -13.66 12.46 -27.35
CA PRO A 156 -14.40 11.31 -27.85
C PRO A 156 -14.56 10.25 -26.75
N TYR A 157 -15.76 9.68 -26.67
CA TYR A 157 -16.08 8.51 -25.85
C TYR A 157 -16.57 7.40 -26.76
N THR A 158 -16.27 6.15 -26.42
CA THR A 158 -16.94 5.01 -27.05
C THR A 158 -18.42 5.01 -26.67
N GLU A 159 -19.30 4.45 -27.51
CA GLU A 159 -20.76 4.44 -27.23
C GLU A 159 -21.08 3.80 -25.87
N GLU A 160 -20.29 2.81 -25.45
CA GLU A 160 -20.42 2.13 -24.15
C GLU A 160 -20.03 3.04 -22.97
N THR A 161 -19.05 3.94 -23.12
CA THR A 161 -18.58 4.81 -22.02
C THR A 161 -19.25 6.17 -22.01
N LYS A 162 -20.07 6.49 -23.02
CA LYS A 162 -20.78 7.76 -23.17
C LYS A 162 -21.68 8.11 -22.00
N HIS A 163 -22.25 7.10 -21.34
CA HIS A 163 -23.09 7.27 -20.15
C HIS A 163 -22.29 7.62 -18.88
N LEU A 164 -20.97 7.37 -18.88
CA LEU A 164 -20.06 7.72 -17.77
C LEU A 164 -19.53 9.16 -17.89
N GLN A 165 -19.99 9.94 -18.87
CA GLN A 165 -19.57 11.32 -19.02
C GLN A 165 -20.14 12.17 -17.87
N ILE A 166 -19.29 12.47 -16.89
CA ILE A 166 -19.64 13.29 -15.72
C ILE A 166 -19.26 14.75 -16.01
N THR A 167 -20.11 15.68 -15.58
CA THR A 167 -19.78 17.11 -15.62
C THR A 167 -18.67 17.43 -14.62
N PRO A 168 -17.74 18.34 -14.92
CA PRO A 168 -16.65 18.69 -14.01
C PRO A 168 -17.19 19.05 -12.62
N PHE A 169 -16.55 18.51 -11.58
CA PHE A 169 -16.91 18.80 -10.20
C PHE A 169 -16.52 20.24 -9.86
N LEU A 170 -17.51 21.08 -9.55
CA LEU A 170 -17.33 22.51 -9.33
C LEU A 170 -17.16 22.88 -7.84
N GLY A 171 -17.22 21.90 -6.94
CA GLY A 171 -17.11 22.10 -5.49
C GLY A 171 -18.46 22.29 -4.80
N SER A 172 -18.54 21.87 -3.54
CA SER A 172 -19.76 21.99 -2.72
C SER A 172 -20.14 23.43 -2.38
N ALA A 173 -19.19 24.37 -2.46
CA ALA A 173 -19.38 25.79 -2.17
C ALA A 173 -19.72 26.65 -3.41
N GLN A 174 -19.84 26.06 -4.61
CA GLN A 174 -20.03 26.81 -5.86
C GLN A 174 -21.30 27.69 -5.85
N ALA A 175 -22.34 27.27 -5.14
CA ALA A 175 -23.61 28.00 -5.04
C ALA A 175 -23.56 29.20 -4.08
N ILE A 176 -22.47 29.38 -3.34
CA ILE A 176 -22.30 30.49 -2.41
C ILE A 176 -21.69 31.66 -3.17
N GLU A 177 -22.53 32.53 -3.72
CA GLU A 177 -22.10 33.87 -4.06
C GLU A 177 -21.80 34.61 -2.76
N ALA A 178 -20.51 34.88 -2.49
CA ALA A 178 -20.14 35.76 -1.40
C ALA A 178 -20.71 37.15 -1.71
N GLN A 179 -21.72 37.59 -0.95
CA GLN A 179 -22.09 39.00 -0.91
C GLN A 179 -20.91 39.78 -0.32
N THR A 180 -20.03 40.29 -1.18
CA THR A 180 -19.02 41.26 -0.76
C THR A 180 -19.71 42.58 -0.53
N ASP A 181 -20.18 42.80 0.69
CA ASP A 181 -20.59 44.11 1.18
C ASP A 181 -19.31 44.93 1.51
N TYR A 182 -18.58 45.28 0.46
CA TYR A 182 -17.49 46.25 0.51
C TYR A 182 -17.71 47.24 -0.63
N ASN A 183 -18.36 48.35 -0.29
CA ASN A 183 -18.26 49.56 -1.08
C ASN A 183 -16.78 49.93 -1.24
N GLU A 184 -16.38 50.14 -2.50
CA GLU A 184 -15.12 50.72 -3.01
C GLU A 184 -13.83 49.91 -2.90
N LYS A 185 -13.56 49.09 -3.93
CA LYS A 185 -12.62 49.40 -5.04
C LYS A 185 -12.41 48.14 -5.87
N LYS A 186 -13.03 48.08 -7.05
CA LYS A 186 -12.68 47.08 -8.08
C LYS A 186 -11.25 47.39 -8.58
N PRO A 187 -10.26 46.48 -8.49
CA PRO A 187 -9.08 46.60 -9.33
C PRO A 187 -9.54 46.35 -10.76
N THR A 188 -9.37 47.37 -11.60
CA THR A 188 -9.61 47.34 -13.03
C THR A 188 -8.73 46.26 -13.66
N VAL A 189 -9.27 45.06 -13.85
CA VAL A 189 -8.74 44.13 -14.86
C VAL A 189 -9.34 44.59 -16.17
N THR A 190 -8.51 45.27 -16.97
CA THR A 190 -8.83 45.71 -18.32
C THR A 190 -9.34 44.54 -19.14
N SER A 191 -10.61 44.62 -19.51
CA SER A 191 -11.24 43.80 -20.54
C SER A 191 -10.44 43.95 -21.84
N CYS A 192 -9.82 42.87 -22.30
CA CYS A 192 -9.47 42.77 -23.72
C CYS A 192 -10.75 42.43 -24.49
N ASP A 193 -11.22 43.43 -25.24
CA ASP A 193 -12.42 43.42 -26.05
C ASP A 193 -12.57 42.18 -26.94
N LYS A 194 -13.63 41.39 -26.70
CA LYS A 194 -14.26 40.60 -27.76
C LYS A 194 -15.49 41.36 -28.27
N LYS A 195 -15.32 42.09 -29.38
CA LYS A 195 -16.44 42.51 -30.22
C LYS A 195 -17.15 41.25 -30.73
N MET A 196 -18.34 40.98 -30.18
CA MET A 196 -19.23 39.95 -30.67
C MET A 196 -20.18 40.59 -31.69
N ILE A 197 -19.99 40.25 -32.98
CA ILE A 197 -20.89 40.64 -34.07
C ILE A 197 -22.16 39.77 -33.97
N PRO A 198 -23.38 40.33 -33.93
CA PRO A 198 -24.59 39.53 -33.80
C PRO A 198 -25.04 38.99 -35.16
N LEU A 199 -25.08 37.66 -35.32
CA LEU A 199 -25.79 37.00 -36.42
C LEU A 199 -27.29 36.93 -36.06
N LYS A 200 -28.07 37.86 -36.62
CA LYS A 200 -29.53 37.91 -36.52
C LYS A 200 -30.13 36.76 -37.36
N LYS A 201 -30.69 35.74 -36.72
CA LYS A 201 -31.54 34.73 -37.40
C LYS A 201 -33.00 35.16 -37.24
N SER A 202 -33.61 35.66 -38.31
CA SER A 202 -35.06 35.92 -38.37
C SER A 202 -35.65 35.08 -39.50
N ILE A 203 -36.44 34.08 -39.10
CA ILE A 203 -37.40 33.32 -39.91
C ILE A 203 -38.60 33.18 -38.96
N GLY A 204 -39.84 33.55 -39.23
CA GLY A 204 -40.53 34.21 -40.35
C GLY A 204 -42.00 34.38 -39.94
N LYS A 205 -42.83 35.12 -40.70
CA LYS A 205 -44.29 34.93 -40.78
C LYS A 205 -44.93 35.79 -41.88
N ASN A 206 -45.46 35.08 -42.87
CA ASN A 206 -46.61 35.34 -43.74
C ASN A 206 -47.38 36.67 -43.56
N MET A 207 -47.45 37.48 -44.62
CA MET A 207 -48.66 37.79 -45.41
C MET A 207 -48.25 38.46 -46.71
#